data_AF-A0A7V3UHW0-F1
#
_entry.id   AF-A0A7V3UHW0-F1
#
_cell.length_a   1.000
_cell.length_b   1.000
_cell.length_c   1.000
_cell.angle_alpha   90.00
_cell.angle_beta   90.00
_cell.angle_gamma   90.00
#
_symmetry.space_group_name_H-M   'P 1'
#
loop_
_entity.id
_entity.type
_entity.pdbx_description
1 polymer ?
#
loop_
_entity_poly.entity_id
_entity_poly.type
_entity_poly.pdbx_seq_one_letter_code
_entity_poly.pdbx_strand_id
1 'polypeptide(L)' 'MLDGIALEKRGIPSAVICTDAFTVTGKAIAAAHNAADYPFVIVRHPIASASAEELTEQAHRAAPQVVSLLKFGKF' A
#
# COMPACT_ATOMS: atom_id res chain seq x y z
N MET A 1 -0.86 4.06 -5.69
CA MET A 1 0.11 5.01 -5.10
C MET A 1 -0.44 6.43 -5.18
N LEU A 2 -0.56 7.00 -6.39
CA LEU A 2 -1.00 8.38 -6.58
C LEU A 2 -2.38 8.69 -5.96
N ASP A 3 -3.36 7.82 -6.14
CA ASP A 3 -4.70 8.02 -5.59
C ASP A 3 -4.70 8.05 -4.05
N GLY A 4 -3.90 7.19 -3.41
CA GLY A 4 -3.76 7.18 -1.95
C GLY A 4 -3.17 8.48 -1.43
N ILE A 5 -2.11 8.96 -2.07
CA ILE A 5 -1.51 10.28 -1.77
C ILE A 5 -2.53 11.41 -1.97
N ALA A 6 -3.34 11.35 -3.03
CA ALA A 6 -4.33 12.37 -3.32
C ALA A 6 -5.49 12.40 -2.30
N LEU A 7 -5.91 11.25 -1.81
CA LEU A 7 -6.93 11.13 -0.75
C LEU A 7 -6.42 11.66 0.59
N GLU A 8 -5.20 11.31 0.96
CA GLU A 8 -4.58 11.71 2.23
C GLU A 8 -4.33 13.21 2.30
N LYS A 9 -3.90 13.83 1.19
CA LYS A 9 -3.83 15.30 1.06
C LYS A 9 -5.16 16.02 1.29
N ARG A 10 -6.29 15.32 1.16
CA ARG A 10 -7.64 15.84 1.40
C ARG A 10 -8.17 15.46 2.80
N GLY A 11 -7.34 14.88 3.66
CA GLY A 11 -7.73 14.42 4.98
C GLY A 11 -8.60 13.15 4.97
N ILE A 12 -8.56 12.37 3.88
CA ILE A 12 -9.28 11.10 3.78
C ILE A 12 -8.24 9.97 3.98
N PRO A 13 -8.31 9.22 5.09
CA PRO A 13 -7.39 8.11 5.33
C PRO A 13 -7.43 7.09 4.19
N SER A 14 -6.26 6.64 3.76
CA SER A 14 -6.08 5.71 2.65
C SER A 14 -4.99 4.68 2.94
N ALA A 15 -5.19 3.46 2.45
CA ALA A 15 -4.20 2.40 2.56
C ALA A 15 -3.91 1.83 1.17
N VAL A 16 -2.73 2.14 0.65
CA VAL A 16 -2.26 1.57 -0.62
C VAL A 16 -1.66 0.19 -0.37
N ILE A 17 -2.05 -0.78 -1.18
CA ILE A 17 -1.42 -2.11 -1.24
C ILE A 17 -0.62 -2.16 -2.55
N CYS A 18 0.64 -2.57 -2.46
CA CYS A 18 1.56 -2.66 -3.59
C CYS A 18 2.24 -4.03 -3.57
N THR A 19 2.47 -4.64 -4.75
CA THR A 19 3.30 -5.85 -4.77
C THR A 19 4.79 -5.49 -4.69
N ASP A 20 5.59 -6.36 -4.07
CA ASP A 20 7.02 -6.20 -3.87
C ASP A 20 7.78 -5.77 -5.15
N ALA A 21 7.41 -6.34 -6.31
CA ALA A 21 7.95 -5.99 -7.63
C ALA A 21 7.84 -4.50 -8.00
N PHE A 22 6.88 -3.77 -7.42
CA PHE A 22 6.66 -2.33 -7.70
C PHE A 22 7.08 -1.41 -6.56
N THR A 23 7.80 -1.90 -5.55
CA THR A 23 8.23 -1.08 -4.41
C THR A 23 9.07 0.13 -4.84
N VAL A 24 10.01 -0.07 -5.78
CA VAL A 24 10.87 1.01 -6.29
C VAL A 24 10.05 2.06 -7.04
N THR A 25 9.20 1.63 -7.97
CA THR A 25 8.29 2.52 -8.72
C THR A 25 7.34 3.26 -7.79
N GLY A 26 6.82 2.57 -6.77
CA GLY A 26 5.94 3.16 -5.76
C GLY A 26 6.59 4.29 -4.98
N LYS A 27 7.81 4.05 -4.47
CA LYS A 27 8.61 5.07 -3.80
C LYS A 27 8.96 6.25 -4.72
N ALA A 28 9.27 5.98 -5.99
CA ALA A 28 9.55 7.02 -6.97
C ALA A 28 8.34 7.92 -7.23
N ILE A 29 7.14 7.32 -7.39
CA ILE A 29 5.88 8.09 -7.52
C ILE A 29 5.64 8.91 -6.25
N ALA A 30 5.83 8.33 -5.07
CA ALA A 30 5.60 9.02 -3.81
C ALA A 30 6.53 10.24 -3.65
N ALA A 31 7.84 10.06 -3.92
CA ALA A 31 8.81 11.15 -3.91
C ALA A 31 8.49 12.26 -4.92
N ALA A 32 8.15 11.90 -6.16
CA ALA A 32 7.77 12.85 -7.20
C ALA A 32 6.54 13.72 -6.83
N HIS A 33 5.71 13.25 -5.90
CA HIS A 33 4.52 13.95 -5.41
C HIS A 33 4.68 14.56 -4.01
N ASN A 34 5.92 14.82 -3.58
CA ASN A 34 6.27 15.40 -2.27
C ASN A 34 5.76 14.56 -1.08
N ALA A 35 5.82 13.24 -1.21
CA ALA A 35 5.36 12.29 -0.20
C ALA A 35 6.36 11.14 -0.07
N ALA A 36 7.67 11.44 0.03
CA ALA A 36 8.74 10.43 0.00
C ALA A 36 8.60 9.35 1.08
N ASP A 37 8.03 9.72 2.24
CA ASP A 37 7.81 8.81 3.37
C ASP A 37 6.40 8.20 3.38
N TYR A 38 5.64 8.31 2.29
CA TYR A 38 4.29 7.78 2.20
C TYR A 38 4.25 6.26 2.44
N PRO A 39 3.57 5.79 3.50
CA PRO A 39 3.54 4.38 3.81
C PRO A 39 2.56 3.61 2.91
N PHE A 40 2.92 2.39 2.52
CA PHE A 40 2.03 1.47 1.82
C PHE A 40 2.33 0.02 2.22
N VAL A 41 1.32 -0.83 2.18
CA VAL A 41 1.42 -2.26 2.51
C VAL A 41 2.02 -3.00 1.33
N ILE A 42 2.98 -3.88 1.61
CA ILE A 42 3.63 -4.70 0.59
C ILE A 42 3.09 -6.14 0.65
N VAL A 43 2.68 -6.66 -0.50
CA VAL A 43 2.28 -8.05 -0.72
C VAL A 43 3.19 -8.69 -1.78
N ARG A 44 3.19 -10.01 -1.92
CA ARG A 44 4.11 -10.70 -2.83
C ARG A 44 3.57 -10.72 -4.26
N HIS A 45 4.44 -10.47 -5.23
CA HIS A 45 4.15 -10.67 -6.65
C HIS A 45 4.34 -12.16 -7.06
N PRO A 46 3.59 -12.67 -8.04
CA PRO A 46 2.40 -12.10 -8.69
C PRO A 46 1.10 -12.40 -7.93
N ILE A 47 0.09 -11.54 -8.08
CA ILE A 47 -1.26 -11.81 -7.56
C ILE A 47 -2.04 -12.73 -8.51
N ALA A 48 -1.87 -12.56 -9.82
CA ALA A 48 -2.73 -13.20 -10.84
C ALA A 48 -2.60 -14.72 -10.91
N SER A 49 -1.43 -15.27 -10.56
CA SER A 49 -1.17 -16.72 -10.57
C SER A 49 -1.06 -17.32 -9.17
N ALA A 50 -1.33 -16.55 -8.12
CA ALA A 50 -1.32 -17.06 -6.76
C ALA A 50 -2.55 -17.95 -6.52
N SER A 51 -2.37 -19.02 -5.76
CA SER A 51 -3.48 -19.86 -5.31
C SER A 51 -4.36 -19.11 -4.30
N ALA A 52 -5.60 -19.60 -4.11
CA ALA A 52 -6.52 -19.04 -3.12
C ALA A 52 -5.95 -19.10 -1.68
N GLU A 53 -5.17 -20.13 -1.37
CA GLU A 53 -4.52 -20.29 -0.06
C GLU A 53 -3.42 -19.23 0.13
N GLU A 54 -2.54 -19.04 -0.85
CA GLU A 54 -1.50 -18.00 -0.81
C GLU A 54 -2.10 -16.59 -0.72
N LEU A 55 -3.20 -16.32 -1.43
CA LEU A 55 -3.92 -15.05 -1.36
C LEU A 55 -4.53 -14.84 0.03
N THR A 56 -5.14 -15.89 0.61
CA THR A 56 -5.71 -15.86 1.96
C THR A 56 -4.64 -15.54 3.00
N GLU A 57 -3.48 -16.23 2.95
CA GLU A 57 -2.38 -15.95 3.87
C GLU A 57 -1.85 -14.51 3.73
N GLN A 58 -1.68 -14.03 2.49
CA GLN A 58 -1.23 -12.66 2.26
C GLN A 58 -2.24 -11.64 2.76
N ALA A 59 -3.54 -11.88 2.57
CA ALA A 59 -4.60 -11.03 3.09
C ALA A 59 -4.57 -10.98 4.63
N HIS A 60 -4.38 -12.12 5.31
CA HIS A 60 -4.24 -12.16 6.77
C HIS A 60 -3.04 -11.36 7.28
N ARG A 61 -1.90 -11.39 6.55
CA ARG A 61 -0.72 -10.58 6.88
C ARG A 61 -0.90 -9.09 6.59
N ALA A 62 -1.60 -8.74 5.50
CA ALA A 62 -1.79 -7.36 5.06
C ALA A 62 -2.89 -6.62 5.84
N ALA A 63 -3.98 -7.29 6.20
CA ALA A 63 -5.14 -6.70 6.86
C ALA A 63 -4.82 -5.87 8.12
N PRO A 64 -4.04 -6.36 9.11
CA PRO A 64 -3.71 -5.55 10.29
C PRO A 64 -2.89 -4.30 9.94
N GLN A 65 -2.05 -4.36 8.90
CA GLN A 65 -1.27 -3.22 8.44
C GLN A 65 -2.17 -2.17 7.77
N VAL A 66 -3.12 -2.60 6.93
CA VAL A 66 -4.14 -1.74 6.33
C VAL A 66 -4.95 -1.02 7.42
N VAL A 67 -5.43 -1.75 8.42
CA VAL A 67 -6.17 -1.17 9.55
C VAL A 67 -5.31 -0.15 10.31
N SER A 68 -4.02 -0.44 10.51
CA SER A 68 -3.09 0.49 11.16
C SER A 68 -2.96 1.80 10.37
N LEU A 69 -2.75 1.73 9.05
CA LEU A 69 -2.66 2.91 8.18
C LEU A 69 -3.95 3.74 8.21
N LEU A 70 -5.12 3.10 8.14
CA LEU A 70 -6.40 3.81 8.15
C LEU A 70 -6.72 4.49 9.49
N LYS A 71 -6.19 3.99 10.61
CA LYS A 71 -6.44 4.55 11.95
C LYS A 71 -5.38 5.54 12.40
N PHE A 72 -4.12 5.30 12.04
CA PHE A 72 -2.96 5.97 12.63
C PHE A 72 -1.94 6.45 11.60
N GLY A 73 -2.17 6.17 10.30
CA GLY A 73 -1.37 6.71 9.22
C GLY A 73 -1.35 8.24 9.32
N LYS A 74 -0.16 8.81 9.28
CA LYS A 74 0.02 10.26 9.20
C LYS A 74 0.58 10.58 7.82
N PHE A 75 -0.08 11.51 7.14
CA PHE A 75 0.33 12.09 5.87
C PHE A 75 0.73 13.55 6.06
#